data_AF-A0A4U5MJU4-F1
#
_entry.id   AF-A0A4U5MJU4-F1
#
_cell.length_a   1.000
_cell.length_b   1.000
_cell.length_c   1.000
_cell.angle_alpha   90.00
_cell.angle_beta   90.00
_cell.angle_gamma   90.00
#
_symmetry.space_group_name_H-M   'P 1'
#
loop_
_entity.id
_entity.type
_entity.pdbx_description
1 polymer ?
#
loop_
_entity_poly.entity_id
_entity_poly.type
_entity_poly.pdbx_seq_one_letter_code
_entity_poly.pdbx_strand_id
1 'polypeptide(L)'
;MSYRHPEGLSIEAHIERMEKNRTFMTDFKLQMAALALNVTIYVYSPNHTTKWLPYSAQPIRLRQPLPYPDRPTCLRRLQDVHFDPIYGVHDE
;
A
#
# COMPACT_ATOMS: atom_id res chain seq x y z
N MET A 1 12.83 -16.69 0.05
CA MET A 1 12.98 -15.25 0.35
C MET A 1 12.69 -15.05 1.83
N SER A 2 13.67 -14.58 2.61
CA SER A 2 13.50 -14.34 4.05
C SER A 2 12.85 -12.97 4.23
N TYR A 3 11.59 -12.94 4.64
CA TYR A 3 10.90 -11.71 5.03
C TYR A 3 11.48 -11.26 6.37
N ARG A 4 12.56 -10.48 6.34
CA ARG A 4 13.03 -9.77 7.54
C ARG A 4 12.17 -8.52 7.70
N HIS A 5 11.42 -8.46 8.79
CA HIS A 5 10.74 -7.24 9.21
C HIS A 5 11.79 -6.09 9.28
N PRO A 6 11.56 -4.95 8.64
CA PRO A 6 12.52 -3.83 8.65
C PRO A 6 12.79 -3.28 10.07
N GLU A 7 11.94 -3.63 11.04
CA GLU A 7 11.97 -3.10 12.40
C GLU A 7 12.59 -4.05 13.43
N GLY A 8 12.97 -5.29 13.04
CA GLY A 8 13.53 -6.28 13.99
C GLY A 8 12.56 -6.76 15.08
N LEU A 9 11.28 -6.40 14.98
CA LEU A 9 10.21 -6.83 15.89
C LEU A 9 9.64 -8.20 15.48
N SER A 10 9.09 -8.93 16.46
CA SER A 10 8.24 -10.08 16.17
C SER A 10 6.94 -9.64 15.50
N ILE A 11 6.26 -10.57 14.83
CA ILE A 11 5.00 -10.26 14.15
C ILE A 11 3.90 -9.88 15.14
N GLU A 12 3.88 -10.50 16.32
CA GLU A 12 2.95 -10.20 17.41
C GLU A 12 3.17 -8.79 17.95
N ALA A 13 4.43 -8.41 18.19
CA ALA A 13 4.77 -7.06 18.62
C ALA A 13 4.43 -6.01 17.55
N HIS A 14 4.55 -6.37 16.27
CA HIS A 14 4.11 -5.50 15.17
C HIS A 14 2.60 -5.33 15.17
N ILE A 15 1.82 -6.41 15.31
CA ILE A 15 0.34 -6.37 15.39
C ILE A 15 -0.12 -5.52 16.58
N GLU A 16 0.40 -5.76 17.78
CA GLU A 16 0.03 -4.98 18.98
C GLU A 16 0.30 -3.48 18.77
N ARG A 17 1.41 -3.14 18.11
CA ARG A 17 1.72 -1.75 17.74
C ARG A 17 0.72 -1.19 16.73
N MET A 18 0.26 -1.98 15.76
CA MET A 18 -0.73 -1.54 14.77
C MET A 18 -2.09 -1.23 15.39
N GLU A 19 -2.49 -1.98 16.41
CA GLU A 19 -3.76 -1.81 17.10
C GLU A 19 -3.80 -0.55 17.99
N LYS A 20 -2.64 0.04 18.32
CA LYS A 20 -2.58 1.29 19.07
C LYS A 20 -3.06 2.47 18.22
N ASN A 21 -4.03 3.21 18.77
CA ASN A 21 -4.54 4.46 18.19
C ASN A 21 -3.40 5.42 17.82
N ARG A 22 -3.54 6.09 16.67
CA ARG A 22 -2.59 7.09 16.11
C ARG A 22 -1.26 6.51 15.60
N THR A 23 -1.16 5.19 15.40
CA THR A 23 0.01 4.61 14.73
C THR A 23 -0.07 4.84 13.22
N PHE A 24 0.90 5.57 12.66
CA PHE A 24 0.95 5.84 11.22
C PHE A 24 1.08 4.56 10.39
N MET A 25 0.60 4.65 9.14
CA MET A 25 0.70 3.59 8.16
C MET A 25 2.11 3.56 7.55
N THR A 26 2.63 2.37 7.24
CA THR A 26 3.96 2.18 6.66
C THR A 26 3.86 1.42 5.33
N ASP A 27 4.92 1.50 4.52
CA ASP A 27 5.05 0.75 3.27
C ASP A 27 4.83 -0.76 3.43
N PHE A 28 5.26 -1.33 4.58
CA PHE A 28 4.99 -2.73 4.90
C PHE A 28 3.49 -3.01 5.03
N LYS A 29 2.76 -2.14 5.73
CA LYS A 29 1.29 -2.29 5.89
C LYS A 29 0.58 -2.13 4.55
N LEU A 30 1.04 -1.24 3.68
CA LEU A 30 0.52 -1.09 2.31
C LEU A 30 0.73 -2.37 1.49
N GLN A 31 1.91 -2.99 1.57
CA GLN A 31 2.17 -4.25 0.89
C GLN A 31 1.31 -5.40 1.44
N MET A 32 1.13 -5.49 2.76
CA MET A 32 0.28 -6.50 3.39
C MET A 32 -1.19 -6.31 3.04
N ALA A 33 -1.69 -5.07 3.00
CA ALA A 33 -3.04 -4.75 2.57
C ALA A 33 -3.27 -5.12 1.10
N ALA A 34 -2.33 -4.78 0.21
CA ALA A 34 -2.39 -5.14 -1.20
C ALA A 34 -2.47 -6.67 -1.39
N LEU A 35 -1.67 -7.43 -0.63
CA LEU A 35 -1.69 -8.90 -0.62
C LEU A 35 -3.02 -9.46 -0.10
N ALA A 36 -3.47 -9.03 1.08
CA ALA A 36 -4.67 -9.54 1.73
C ALA A 36 -5.95 -9.28 0.92
N LEU A 37 -6.01 -8.12 0.25
CA LEU A 37 -7.16 -7.72 -0.56
C LEU A 37 -7.03 -8.14 -2.04
N ASN A 38 -5.88 -8.69 -2.45
CA ASN A 38 -5.55 -9.01 -3.84
C ASN A 38 -5.76 -7.82 -4.80
N VAL A 39 -5.29 -6.64 -4.40
CA VAL A 39 -5.40 -5.39 -5.18
C VAL A 39 -4.02 -4.82 -5.52
N THR A 40 -3.98 -3.85 -6.43
CA THR A 40 -2.83 -2.96 -6.59
C THR A 40 -3.15 -1.61 -5.97
N ILE A 41 -2.29 -1.14 -5.05
CA ILE A 41 -2.34 0.19 -4.46
C ILE A 41 -1.25 1.05 -5.09
N TYR A 42 -1.61 2.21 -5.63
CA TYR A 42 -0.65 3.18 -6.16
C TYR A 42 -0.53 4.37 -5.22
N VAL A 43 0.68 4.65 -4.74
CA VAL A 43 0.96 5.79 -3.87
C VAL A 43 1.69 6.87 -4.66
N TYR A 44 1.08 8.05 -4.78
CA TYR A 44 1.76 9.25 -5.26
C TYR A 44 2.61 9.84 -4.15
N SER A 45 3.93 9.90 -4.34
CA SER A 45 4.89 10.54 -3.45
C SER A 45 5.67 11.62 -4.21
N PRO A 46 5.38 12.91 -4.00
CA PRO A 46 6.01 13.99 -4.76
C PRO A 46 7.52 14.10 -4.50
N ASN A 47 7.99 13.60 -3.35
CA ASN A 47 9.38 13.68 -2.92
C ASN A 47 10.24 12.47 -3.37
N HIS A 48 9.64 11.46 -3.99
CA HIS A 48 10.34 10.24 -4.42
C HIS A 48 10.70 10.32 -5.91
N THR A 49 11.87 9.78 -6.31
CA THR A 49 12.35 9.80 -7.72
C THR A 49 11.32 9.19 -8.67
N THR A 50 10.73 8.07 -8.25
CA THR A 50 9.55 7.49 -8.88
C THR A 50 8.32 8.03 -8.16
N LYS A 51 7.62 8.98 -8.79
CA LYS A 51 6.45 9.66 -8.21
C LYS A 51 5.30 8.73 -7.85
N TRP A 52 5.17 7.59 -8.53
CA TRP A 52 4.14 6.59 -8.27
C TRP A 52 4.77 5.28 -7.81
N LEU A 53 4.46 4.87 -6.59
CA LEU A 53 4.94 3.63 -5.98
C LEU A 53 3.82 2.58 -6.00
N PRO A 54 3.99 1.46 -6.75
CA PRO A 54 3.02 0.38 -6.76
C PRO A 54 3.27 -0.63 -5.63
N TYR A 55 2.20 -1.02 -4.93
CA TYR A 55 2.15 -2.14 -4.01
C TYR A 55 1.12 -3.15 -4.56
N SER A 56 1.54 -4.37 -4.88
CA SER A 56 0.67 -5.38 -5.51
C SER A 56 0.84 -6.77 -4.92
N ALA A 57 -0.27 -7.53 -4.94
CA ALA A 57 -0.26 -8.95 -4.56
C ALA A 57 0.48 -9.84 -5.57
N GLN A 58 0.48 -9.45 -6.85
CA GLN A 58 1.12 -10.19 -7.94
C GLN A 58 2.36 -9.46 -8.45
N PRO A 59 3.39 -10.17 -8.94
CA PRO A 59 4.43 -9.56 -9.75
C PRO A 59 3.77 -8.91 -10.97
N ILE A 60 4.21 -7.69 -11.33
CA ILE A 60 3.70 -6.88 -12.46
C ILE A 60 3.53 -7.68 -13.77
N ARG A 61 4.27 -8.79 -13.93
CA ARG A 61 4.28 -9.63 -15.13
C ARG A 61 3.18 -10.71 -15.23
N LEU A 62 2.38 -10.95 -14.18
CA LEU A 62 1.41 -12.06 -14.15
C LEU A 62 -0.03 -11.61 -13.87
N ARG A 63 -0.41 -10.39 -14.29
CA ARG A 63 -1.78 -9.91 -14.14
C ARG A 63 -2.73 -10.80 -14.95
N GLN A 64 -3.38 -11.76 -14.29
CA GLN A 64 -4.68 -12.26 -14.76
C GLN A 64 -5.70 -11.14 -14.52
N PRO A 65 -6.63 -10.91 -15.47
CA PRO A 65 -7.66 -9.89 -15.30
C PRO A 65 -8.50 -10.22 -14.06
N LEU A 66 -8.54 -9.30 -13.11
CA LEU A 66 -9.39 -9.42 -11.93
C LEU A 66 -10.87 -9.32 -12.35
N PRO A 67 -11.80 -10.00 -11.66
CA PRO A 67 -13.23 -10.02 -12.01
C PRO A 67 -13.96 -8.68 -11.77
N TYR A 68 -13.28 -7.66 -11.24
CA TYR A 68 -13.82 -6.33 -11.01
C TYR A 68 -13.13 -5.33 -11.94
N PRO A 69 -13.86 -4.33 -12.48
CA PRO A 69 -13.26 -3.32 -13.33
C PRO A 69 -12.07 -2.68 -12.60
N ASP A 70 -10.91 -2.68 -13.27
CA ASP A 70 -9.59 -2.21 -12.82
C ASP A 70 -9.62 -0.75 -12.34
N ARG A 71 -10.21 -0.50 -11.17
CA ARG A 71 -10.07 0.77 -10.47
C ARG A 71 -8.91 0.62 -9.50
N PRO A 72 -7.70 1.08 -9.86
CA PRO A 72 -6.59 1.06 -8.93
C PRO A 72 -6.95 1.86 -7.67
N THR A 73 -6.60 1.33 -6.50
CA THR A 73 -6.69 2.10 -5.26
C THR A 73 -5.53 3.09 -5.25
N CYS A 74 -5.82 4.38 -5.32
CA CYS A 74 -4.80 5.43 -5.38
C CYS A 74 -4.76 6.23 -4.06
N LEU A 75 -3.55 6.46 -3.56
CA LEU A 75 -3.29 7.26 -2.36
C LEU A 75 -2.28 8.37 -2.68
N ARG A 76 -2.39 9.51 -2.01
CA ARG A 76 -1.37 10.57 -2.01
C ARG A 76 -0.64 10.57 -0.67
N ARG A 77 0.68 10.44 -0.69
CA ARG A 77 1.53 10.58 0.50
C ARG A 77 1.84 12.06 0.74
N LEU A 78 1.43 12.57 1.88
CA LEU A 78 1.73 13.91 2.39
C LEU A 78 2.73 13.80 3.54
N GLN A 79 3.81 14.57 3.48
CA GLN A 79 4.77 14.76 4.59
C GLN A 79 5.23 13.43 5.23
N ASP A 80 5.52 12.43 4.41
CA ASP A 80 6.02 11.09 4.74
C ASP A 80 5.13 10.19 5.61
N VAL A 81 4.15 10.68 6.36
CA VAL A 81 3.36 9.87 7.31
C VAL A 81 1.85 9.91 7.10
N HIS A 82 1.36 10.85 6.30
CA HIS A 82 -0.07 11.03 6.04
C HIS A 82 -0.44 10.55 4.63
N PHE A 83 -1.61 9.92 4.50
CA PHE A 83 -2.11 9.38 3.25
C PHE A 83 -3.54 9.86 3.01
N ASP A 84 -3.77 10.50 1.87
CA ASP A 84 -5.10 10.88 1.40
C ASP A 84 -5.57 9.90 0.30
N PRO A 85 -6.85 9.51 0.27
CA PRO A 85 -7.41 8.83 -0.89
C PRO A 85 -7.45 9.76 -2.11
N ILE A 86 -7.12 9.21 -3.28
CA ILE A 86 -7.35 9.87 -4.57
C ILE A 86 -8.56 9.21 -5.19
N TYR A 87 -9.66 9.96 -5.32
CA TYR A 87 -10.83 9.54 -6.06
C TYR A 87 -10.67 9.96 -7.52
N GLY A 88 -10.93 9.04 -8.45
CA GLY A 88 -11.02 9.39 -9.86
C GLY A 88 -12.18 10.37 -10.07
N VAL A 89 -11.98 11.37 -10.92
CA VAL A 89 -13.09 12.15 -11.47
C VAL A 89 -13.85 11.19 -12.39
N HIS A 90 -15.13 10.97 -12.14
CA HIS A 90 -15.97 10.29 -13.11
C HIS A 90 -16.15 11.24 -14.28
N ASP A 91 -15.62 10.90 -15.46
CA ASP A 91 -16.11 11.48 -16.70
C ASP A 91 -17.59 11.07 -16.79
N GLU A 92 -18.50 12.05 -16.76
CA GLU A 92 -19.96 11.87 -16.93
C GLU A 92 -20.31 11.28 -18.31
#